data_AF-A0A954YZF7-F1
#
_entry.id   AF-A0A954YZF7-F1
#
_cell.length_a   1.000
_cell.length_b   1.000
_cell.length_c   1.000
_cell.angle_alpha   90.00
_cell.angle_beta   90.00
_cell.angle_gamma   90.00
#
_symmetry.space_group_name_H-M   'P 1'
#
loop_
_entity.id
_entity.type
_entity.pdbx_description
1 polymer ?
#
loop_
_entity_poly.entity_id
_entity_poly.type
_entity_poly.pdbx_seq_one_letter_code
_entity_poly.pdbx_strand_id
1 'polypeptide(L)'
;MEETGTHTIYINLLDEGSPCCRPTQGVRVSAMTYRVLPTERYDPDDEHWEFAPGSVVECRQERRIVDGESIQITIAVRAIQPRAE
;
A
#
# COMPACT_ATOMS: atom_id res chain seq x y z
N MET A 1 0.79 24.98 4.92
CA MET A 1 1.68 23.89 5.38
C MET A 1 1.04 22.61 4.89
N GLU A 2 1.45 22.12 3.73
CA GLU A 2 0.96 20.83 3.23
C GLU A 2 1.64 19.74 4.06
N GLU A 3 0.92 19.19 5.03
CA GLU A 3 1.32 17.96 5.73
C GLU A 3 1.26 16.79 4.74
N THR A 4 2.24 16.73 3.85
CA THR A 4 2.55 15.59 2.98
C THR A 4 3.28 14.52 3.80
N GLY A 5 2.68 14.16 4.94
CA GLY A 5 3.22 13.10 5.80
C GLY A 5 3.14 11.76 5.09
N THR A 6 4.24 11.01 5.12
CA THR A 6 4.23 9.61 4.71
C THR A 6 3.51 8.79 5.77
N HIS A 7 2.69 7.86 5.33
CA HIS A 7 1.96 6.92 6.19
C HIS A 7 2.34 5.50 5.79
N THR A 8 2.43 4.61 6.78
CA THR A 8 2.61 3.19 6.52
C THR A 8 1.32 2.62 5.92
N ILE A 9 1.42 2.13 4.70
CA ILE A 9 0.35 1.42 4.00
C ILE A 9 0.82 0.00 3.67
N TYR A 10 -0.10 -0.94 3.55
CA TYR A 10 0.20 -2.33 3.22
C TYR A 10 -0.22 -2.61 1.78
N ILE A 11 0.66 -3.24 1.02
CA ILE A 11 0.42 -3.66 -0.36
C ILE A 11 0.38 -5.18 -0.40
N ASN A 12 -0.61 -5.75 -1.07
CA ASN A 12 -0.68 -7.19 -1.28
C ASN A 12 0.44 -7.64 -2.22
N LEU A 13 1.04 -8.78 -1.89
CA LEU A 13 1.96 -9.46 -2.77
C LEU A 13 1.16 -10.44 -3.62
N LEU A 14 1.24 -10.25 -4.93
CA LEU A 14 0.79 -11.21 -5.92
C LEU A 14 1.84 -12.34 -5.96
N ASP A 15 1.39 -13.54 -6.32
CA ASP A 15 2.26 -14.72 -6.53
C ASP A 15 2.83 -15.42 -5.27
N GLU A 16 2.57 -14.95 -4.05
CA GLU A 16 3.06 -15.62 -2.83
C GLU A 16 2.30 -16.91 -2.46
N GLY A 17 1.30 -17.30 -3.25
CA GLY A 17 0.43 -18.48 -3.02
C GLY A 17 -0.46 -18.40 -1.76
N SER A 18 -0.33 -17.33 -0.98
CA SER A 18 -1.02 -17.06 0.28
C SER A 18 -1.29 -15.55 0.39
N PRO A 19 -2.33 -15.10 1.10
CA PRO A 19 -2.62 -13.68 1.28
C PRO A 19 -1.54 -13.00 2.15
N CYS A 20 -0.47 -12.56 1.50
CA CYS A 20 0.63 -11.82 2.12
C CYS A 20 0.64 -10.37 1.68
N CYS A 21 1.12 -9.51 2.58
CA CYS A 21 1.19 -8.07 2.33
C CYS A 21 2.43 -7.49 2.98
N ARG A 22 3.04 -6.50 2.32
CA ARG A 22 4.23 -5.79 2.80
C ARG A 22 3.88 -4.37 3.25
N PRO A 23 4.41 -3.91 4.40
CA PRO A 23 4.34 -2.52 4.77
C PRO A 23 5.28 -1.70 3.88
N THR A 24 4.77 -0.60 3.34
CA THR A 24 5.51 0.40 2.58
C THR A 24 5.09 1.80 3.03
N GLN A 25 5.79 2.82 2.56
CA GLN A 25 5.41 4.22 2.78
C GLN A 25 4.52 4.72 1.65
N GLY A 26 3.50 5.50 1.99
CA GLY A 26 2.63 6.16 1.04
C GLY A 26 2.44 7.64 1.39
N VAL A 27 2.53 8.52 0.41
CA VAL A 27 2.20 9.95 0.59
C VAL A 27 0.69 10.09 0.52
N ARG A 28 0.07 10.65 1.56
CA ARG A 28 -1.37 10.88 1.55
C ARG A 28 -1.72 11.96 0.52
N VAL A 29 -2.47 11.56 -0.51
CA VAL A 29 -2.98 12.45 -1.57
C VAL A 29 -4.37 12.97 -1.19
N SER A 30 -5.19 12.12 -0.55
CA SER A 30 -6.52 12.45 -0.06
C SER A 30 -6.89 11.56 1.14
N ALA A 31 -8.10 11.70 1.70
CA ALA A 31 -8.49 11.07 2.97
C ALA A 31 -8.12 9.58 3.11
N MET A 32 -8.41 8.79 2.07
CA MET A 32 -8.09 7.35 2.00
C MET A 32 -7.30 7.01 0.72
N THR A 33 -6.61 7.99 0.15
CA THR A 33 -5.87 7.80 -1.11
C THR A 33 -4.42 8.15 -0.89
N TYR A 34 -3.54 7.22 -1.23
CA TYR A 34 -2.11 7.32 -0.99
C TYR A 34 -1.35 7.04 -2.27
N ARG A 35 -0.27 7.78 -2.50
CA ARG A 35 0.69 7.46 -3.55
C ARG A 35 1.75 6.55 -2.96
N VAL A 36 1.86 5.32 -3.48
CA VAL A 36 2.86 4.35 -3.04
C VAL A 36 4.24 4.92 -3.32
N LEU A 37 5.10 4.98 -2.31
CA LEU A 37 6.48 5.40 -2.48
C LEU A 37 7.37 4.21 -2.86
N PRO A 38 8.42 4.44 -3.67
CA PRO A 38 9.47 3.46 -3.85
C PRO A 38 10.15 3.21 -2.51
N THR A 39 10.38 1.94 -2.20
CA THR A 39 11.26 1.54 -1.11
C THR A 39 12.58 1.07 -1.72
N GLU A 40 13.70 1.35 -1.06
CA GLU A 40 15.02 0.89 -1.52
C GLU A 40 15.16 -0.65 -1.53
N ARG A 41 14.15 -1.36 -0.99
CA ARG A 41 14.10 -2.82 -0.91
C ARG A 41 13.10 -3.44 -1.90
N TYR A 42 12.36 -2.63 -2.66
CA TYR A 42 11.42 -3.17 -3.62
C TYR A 42 12.16 -3.59 -4.89
N ASP A 43 12.31 -4.90 -5.08
CA ASP A 43 12.80 -5.51 -6.31
C ASP A 43 11.61 -6.16 -7.04
N PRO A 44 11.14 -5.62 -8.19
CA PRO A 44 9.99 -6.16 -8.91
C PRO A 44 10.25 -7.56 -9.52
N ASP A 45 11.50 -8.01 -9.57
CA ASP A 45 11.90 -9.35 -10.00
C ASP A 45 11.75 -10.39 -8.87
N ASP A 46 11.75 -9.93 -7.61
CA ASP A 46 11.66 -10.78 -6.40
C ASP A 46 10.28 -10.65 -5.72
N GLU A 47 9.70 -9.44 -5.68
CA GLU A 47 8.42 -9.14 -5.05
C GLU A 47 7.40 -8.57 -6.06
N HIS A 48 6.38 -9.36 -6.39
CA HIS A 48 5.31 -8.90 -7.29
C HIS A 48 4.23 -8.16 -6.50
N TRP A 49 4.35 -6.85 -6.35
CA TRP A 49 3.35 -6.06 -5.64
C TRP A 49 2.08 -5.86 -6.49
N GLU A 50 0.91 -5.91 -5.85
CA GLU A 50 -0.37 -5.60 -6.50
C GLU A 50 -0.39 -4.16 -7.05
N PHE A 51 0.32 -3.26 -6.39
CA PHE A 51 0.47 -1.86 -6.80
C PHE A 51 1.94 -1.44 -6.76
N ALA A 52 2.50 -1.16 -7.93
CA ALA A 52 3.87 -0.70 -8.07
C ALA A 52 4.09 0.70 -7.44
N PRO A 53 5.32 1.02 -6.97
CA PRO A 53 5.64 2.34 -6.49
C PRO A 53 5.39 3.43 -7.54
N GLY A 54 4.92 4.59 -7.08
CA GLY A 54 4.45 5.69 -7.91
C GLY A 54 2.95 5.65 -8.20
N SER A 55 2.30 4.49 -8.05
CA SER A 55 0.86 4.32 -8.23
C SER A 55 0.08 5.05 -7.14
N VAL A 56 -1.06 5.63 -7.51
CA VAL A 56 -2.03 6.17 -6.56
C VAL A 56 -3.03 5.07 -6.24
N VAL A 57 -3.18 4.74 -4.97
CA VAL A 57 -4.05 3.66 -4.49
C VAL A 57 -5.05 4.20 -3.47
N GLU A 58 -6.27 3.68 -3.50
CA GLU A 58 -7.19 3.83 -2.39
C GLU A 58 -6.89 2.75 -1.36
N CYS A 59 -6.73 3.18 -0.12
CA CYS A 59 -6.54 2.33 1.03
C CYS A 59 -7.81 2.24 1.86
N ARG A 60 -7.91 1.17 2.64
CA ARG A 60 -8.94 1.02 3.68
C ARG A 60 -8.30 0.57 4.97
N GLN A 61 -8.96 0.89 6.08
CA GLN A 61 -8.59 0.33 7.36
C GLN A 61 -9.16 -1.08 7.44
N GLU A 62 -8.28 -2.06 7.61
CA GLU A 62 -8.63 -3.45 7.77
C GLU A 62 -8.12 -3.95 9.13
N ARG A 63 -8.90 -4.83 9.77
CA ARG A 63 -8.48 -5.46 11.02
C ARG A 63 -7.84 -6.80 10.70
N ARG A 64 -6.58 -6.97 11.06
CA ARG A 64 -5.82 -8.20 10.83
C ARG A 64 -5.39 -8.79 12.16
N ILE A 65 -5.38 -10.11 12.26
CA ILE A 65 -4.87 -10.81 13.44
C ILE A 65 -3.39 -11.13 13.20
N VAL A 66 -2.53 -10.61 14.07
CA VAL A 66 -1.09 -10.85 14.08
C VAL A 66 -0.73 -11.33 15.47
N ASP A 67 -0.11 -12.50 15.58
CA ASP A 67 0.22 -13.12 16.89
C ASP A 67 -0.98 -13.27 17.85
N GLY A 68 -2.20 -13.45 17.30
CA GLY A 68 -3.42 -13.56 18.09
C GLY A 68 -4.02 -12.23 18.55
N GLU A 69 -3.37 -11.09 18.27
CA GLU A 69 -3.87 -9.76 18.55
C GLU A 69 -4.51 -9.12 17.31
N SER A 70 -5.65 -8.46 17.49
CA SER A 70 -6.31 -7.74 16.39
C SER A 70 -5.75 -6.33 16.24
N ILE A 71 -5.00 -6.10 15.17
CA ILE A 71 -4.44 -4.79 14.82
C ILE A 71 -5.23 -4.15 13.67
N GLN A 72 -5.27 -2.83 13.62
CA GLN A 72 -5.78 -2.10 12.46
C GLN A 72 -4.63 -1.70 11.55
N ILE A 73 -4.70 -2.13 10.29
CA ILE A 73 -3.74 -1.78 9.24
C ILE A 73 -4.43 -0.96 8.15
N THR A 74 -3.66 -0.15 7.44
CA THR A 74 -4.12 0.58 6.26
C THR A 74 -3.67 -0.17 5.02
N ILE A 75 -4.56 -0.90 4.36
CA ILE A 75 -4.23 -1.76 3.21
C ILE A 75 -4.73 -1.14 1.91
N ALA A 76 -3.91 -1.18 0.87
CA ALA A 76 -4.32 -0.77 -0.47
C ALA A 76 -5.31 -1.79 -1.04
N VAL A 77 -6.46 -1.30 -1.53
CA VAL A 77 -7.54 -2.17 -2.05
C VAL A 77 -7.82 -1.95 -3.53
N ARG A 78 -7.43 -0.80 -4.09
CA ARG A 78 -7.55 -0.54 -5.53
C ARG A 78 -6.59 0.54 -6.01
N ALA A 79 -6.11 0.42 -7.23
CA ALA A 79 -5.42 1.50 -7.93
C ALA A 79 -6.42 2.56 -8.40
N ILE A 80 -6.12 3.82 -8.10
CA ILE A 80 -6.75 4.98 -8.71
C ILE A 80 -5.86 5.36 -9.89
N GLN A 81 -6.21 4.86 -11.08
CA GLN A 81 -5.57 5.30 -12.31
C GLN A 81 -5.90 6.79 -12.51
N PRO A 82 -4.92 7.69 -12.68
CA PRO A 82 -5.23 9.02 -13.16
C PRO A 82 -5.87 8.85 -14.54
N ARG A 83 -7.02 9.51 -14.76
CA ARG A 83 -7.68 9.50 -16.06
C ARG A 83 -6.68 10.00 -17.09
N ALA A 84 -6.25 9.12 -18.01
CA ALA A 84 -5.49 9.54 -19.17
C ALA A 84 -6.38 10.50 -19.97
N GLU A 85 -5.92 11.73 -20.16
CA GLU A 85 -6.54 12.74 -21.03
C GLU A 85 -6.27 12.41 -22.50
#